data_AF-A0A971LUM7-F1
#
_entry.id   AF-A0A971LUM7-F1
#
_cell.length_a   1.000
_cell.length_b   1.000
_cell.length_c   1.000
_cell.angle_alpha   90.00
_cell.angle_beta   90.00
_cell.angle_gamma   90.00
#
_symmetry.space_group_name_H-M   'P 1'
#
loop_
_entity.id
_entity.type
_entity.pdbx_description
1 polymer ?
#
loop_
_entity_poly.entity_id
_entity_poly.type
_entity_poly.pdbx_seq_one_letter_code
_entity_poly.pdbx_strand_id
1 'polypeptide(L)'
;MKRLINLLLVFVLIMAMAAPIFADKVPNPNKPINKEEFYSSLASLLKEFGYQWEPIKGKGTLTREEMVETLGKYLLDENLIPEGVSILPFKDIKNMKDTTKKILLALYENNIIKGKTKNTFNPKSKVTFKEARIVLERIKGLLKEWDKDRKNIIPFKVINVVSSYMGEEGIVVKEKNDKVIVAISKKFSTPGYGIEVESVKRVGNKYEIGISITKPDKDAILAQVITYVTANIEIDKKDLGKKPYNFYVKERVKDMVPKNIPFKQLDIKESYSDQEGIGVKEEGDKLLVSITKEFPTPGYSMAIERIIYDGDEYMVRLLILPPKEDAILLQVLQYKTIDIELDKEDIGKGPYKFNVEIVSP
;
A
#
# COMPACT_ATOMS: atom_id res chain seq x y z
N MET A 1 4.68 -5.18 29.02
CA MET A 1 5.98 -5.21 28.33
C MET A 1 5.80 -5.76 26.92
N LYS A 2 5.30 -4.95 25.99
CA LYS A 2 5.09 -5.32 24.57
C LYS A 2 5.26 -4.07 23.72
N ARG A 3 6.51 -3.64 23.55
CA ARG A 3 6.92 -2.56 22.63
C ARG A 3 8.38 -2.81 22.25
N LEU A 4 8.65 -3.76 21.34
CA LEU A 4 10.00 -3.91 20.77
C LEU A 4 10.10 -4.60 19.40
N ILE A 5 9.02 -5.15 18.81
CA ILE A 5 9.16 -6.01 17.61
C ILE A 5 9.08 -5.27 16.26
N ASN A 6 8.63 -4.00 16.20
CA ASN A 6 8.59 -3.27 14.92
C ASN A 6 9.93 -2.67 14.46
N LEU A 7 11.06 -3.13 15.00
CA LEU A 7 12.40 -2.62 14.66
C LEU A 7 13.19 -3.51 13.69
N LEU A 8 12.74 -4.75 13.42
CA LEU A 8 13.53 -5.74 12.65
C LEU A 8 13.38 -5.65 11.12
N LEU A 9 12.26 -5.14 10.59
CA LEU A 9 12.04 -5.01 9.14
C LEU A 9 12.92 -3.95 8.45
N VAL A 10 13.61 -3.10 9.23
CA VAL A 10 14.59 -2.12 8.72
C VAL A 10 15.95 -2.77 8.39
N PHE A 11 16.19 -4.01 8.82
CA PHE A 11 17.49 -4.67 8.60
C PHE A 11 17.62 -5.39 7.23
N VAL A 12 16.51 -5.69 6.55
CA VAL A 12 16.56 -6.55 5.35
C VAL A 12 16.66 -5.77 4.04
N LEU A 13 16.15 -4.53 3.96
CA LEU A 13 16.13 -3.79 2.68
C LEU A 13 17.45 -3.09 2.30
N ILE A 14 18.52 -3.24 3.10
CA ILE A 14 19.88 -2.82 2.72
C ILE A 14 20.70 -4.03 2.18
N MET A 15 20.21 -5.27 2.29
CA MET A 15 21.00 -6.48 2.00
C MET A 15 20.67 -7.23 0.69
N ALA A 16 19.94 -6.63 -0.26
CA ALA A 16 19.62 -7.29 -1.53
C ALA A 16 20.41 -6.72 -2.72
N MET A 17 21.74 -6.76 -2.67
CA MET A 17 22.58 -6.80 -3.88
C MET A 17 23.75 -7.78 -3.66
N ALA A 18 23.69 -8.91 -4.37
CA ALA A 18 24.74 -9.91 -4.60
C ALA A 18 25.32 -10.64 -3.37
N ALA A 19 25.02 -11.95 -3.26
CA ALA A 19 25.87 -12.88 -2.51
C ALA A 19 27.05 -13.33 -3.39
N PRO A 20 28.17 -13.84 -2.84
CA PRO A 20 28.60 -13.87 -1.43
C PRO A 20 29.85 -12.98 -1.22
N ILE A 21 30.21 -12.69 0.03
CA ILE A 21 31.58 -12.42 0.55
C ILE A 21 31.46 -11.48 1.78
N PHE A 22 31.90 -12.01 2.92
CA PHE A 22 32.06 -11.40 4.25
C PHE A 22 30.80 -10.99 5.04
N ALA A 23 30.76 -11.48 6.26
CA ALA A 23 29.93 -10.98 7.35
C ALA A 23 30.21 -9.48 7.57
N ASP A 24 29.34 -8.60 7.09
CA ASP A 24 29.51 -7.16 7.32
C ASP A 24 28.69 -6.65 8.51
N LYS A 25 29.46 -6.23 9.51
CA LYS A 25 29.18 -5.39 10.67
C LYS A 25 27.89 -4.55 10.54
N VAL A 26 27.08 -4.56 11.60
CA VAL A 26 26.14 -3.48 11.91
C VAL A 26 26.81 -2.13 11.61
N PRO A 27 26.25 -1.27 10.73
CA PRO A 27 26.89 -0.02 10.35
C PRO A 27 27.18 0.80 11.61
N ASN A 28 28.41 1.30 11.76
CA ASN A 28 28.76 2.17 12.89
C ASN A 28 27.78 3.36 12.92
N PRO A 29 26.95 3.52 13.97
CA PRO A 29 25.87 4.51 13.99
C PRO A 29 26.36 5.95 13.86
N ASN A 30 27.62 6.21 14.22
CA ASN A 30 28.24 7.53 14.17
C ASN A 30 29.03 7.78 12.88
N LYS A 31 29.17 6.78 12.00
CA LYS A 31 29.81 6.97 10.70
C LYS A 31 28.95 7.91 9.84
N PRO A 32 29.57 8.85 9.09
CA PRO A 32 28.86 9.64 8.10
C PRO A 32 28.19 8.77 7.02
N ILE A 33 26.95 9.10 6.66
CA ILE A 33 26.23 8.46 5.56
C ILE A 33 26.60 9.12 4.23
N ASN A 34 26.67 8.31 3.16
CA ASN A 34 26.86 8.82 1.81
C ASN A 34 25.54 9.35 1.23
N LYS A 35 25.64 10.33 0.32
CA LYS A 35 24.47 10.93 -0.33
C LYS A 35 23.62 9.89 -1.06
N GLU A 36 24.25 9.07 -1.90
CA GLU A 36 23.57 8.00 -2.66
C GLU A 36 22.80 7.03 -1.76
N GLU A 37 23.39 6.65 -0.63
CA GLU A 37 22.80 5.71 0.31
C GLU A 37 21.59 6.31 1.03
N PHE A 38 21.70 7.56 1.50
CA PHE A 38 20.57 8.26 2.10
C PHE A 38 19.44 8.47 1.11
N TYR A 39 19.74 8.95 -0.10
CA TYR A 39 18.73 9.23 -1.11
C TYR A 39 18.09 7.95 -1.65
N SER A 40 18.84 6.87 -1.84
CA SER A 40 18.24 5.58 -2.21
C SER A 40 17.30 5.07 -1.12
N SER A 41 17.69 5.22 0.15
CA SER A 41 16.83 4.86 1.29
C SER A 41 15.55 5.70 1.36
N LEU A 42 15.66 7.02 1.12
CA LEU A 42 14.52 7.92 1.04
C LEU A 42 13.61 7.56 -0.13
N ALA A 43 14.16 7.29 -1.31
CA ALA A 43 13.40 6.89 -2.50
C ALA A 43 12.63 5.59 -2.26
N SER A 44 13.27 4.59 -1.64
CA SER A 44 12.61 3.33 -1.27
C SER A 44 11.48 3.55 -0.26
N LEU A 45 11.72 4.34 0.79
CA LEU A 45 10.68 4.68 1.77
C LEU A 45 9.50 5.38 1.09
N LEU A 46 9.77 6.40 0.27
CA LEU A 46 8.74 7.11 -0.48
C LEU A 46 7.94 6.15 -1.37
N LYS A 47 8.62 5.23 -2.06
CA LYS A 47 7.99 4.20 -2.90
C LYS A 47 7.10 3.23 -2.12
N GLU A 48 7.42 2.87 -0.87
CA GLU A 48 6.54 2.06 -0.01
C GLU A 48 5.17 2.73 0.18
N PHE A 49 5.15 4.07 0.25
CA PHE A 49 3.94 4.87 0.35
C PHE A 49 3.48 5.38 -1.02
N GLY A 50 3.94 4.73 -2.09
CA GLY A 50 3.59 4.97 -3.49
C GLY A 50 4.13 6.26 -4.08
N TYR A 51 4.99 7.03 -3.42
CA TYR A 51 5.60 8.22 -4.02
C TYR A 51 6.72 7.85 -4.99
N GLN A 52 6.86 8.61 -6.08
CA GLN A 52 7.98 8.50 -7.00
C GLN A 52 8.95 9.63 -6.72
N TRP A 53 10.20 9.29 -6.43
CA TRP A 53 11.28 10.24 -6.29
C TRP A 53 12.54 9.63 -6.88
N GLU A 54 13.14 10.31 -7.85
CA GLU A 54 14.40 9.86 -8.44
C GLU A 54 15.55 10.25 -7.51
N PRO A 55 16.33 9.27 -7.01
CA PRO A 55 17.44 9.56 -6.13
C PRO A 55 18.49 10.39 -6.87
N ILE A 56 18.85 11.53 -6.28
CA ILE A 56 19.87 12.42 -6.82
C ILE A 56 21.23 11.71 -6.73
N LYS A 57 21.86 11.45 -7.88
CA LYS A 57 23.24 10.93 -7.91
C LYS A 57 24.18 11.98 -7.33
N GLY A 58 24.97 11.60 -6.34
CA GLY A 58 25.84 12.53 -5.63
C GLY A 58 26.98 11.83 -4.93
N LYS A 59 28.21 12.26 -5.22
CA LYS A 59 29.41 11.72 -4.55
C LYS A 59 29.61 12.35 -3.18
N GLY A 60 30.17 11.56 -2.27
CA GLY A 60 30.63 12.01 -0.95
C GLY A 60 29.56 11.95 0.16
N THR A 61 29.95 12.49 1.31
CA THR A 61 29.16 12.44 2.55
C THR A 61 28.11 13.55 2.59
N LEU A 62 26.89 13.18 2.97
CA LEU A 62 25.75 14.08 3.07
C LEU A 62 25.95 15.07 4.23
N THR A 63 25.79 16.36 3.98
CA THR A 63 25.71 17.39 5.02
C THR A 63 24.27 17.63 5.45
N ARG A 64 24.08 18.17 6.66
CA ARG A 64 22.75 18.50 7.17
C ARG A 64 22.01 19.53 6.32
N GLU A 65 22.73 20.52 5.79
CA GLU A 65 22.16 21.52 4.88
C GLU A 65 21.68 20.89 3.57
N GLU A 66 22.48 20.02 2.94
CA GLU A 66 22.07 19.30 1.73
C GLU A 66 20.87 18.40 1.97
N MET A 67 20.80 17.74 3.13
CA MET A 67 19.64 16.94 3.53
C MET A 67 18.39 17.81 3.64
N VAL A 68 18.46 18.99 4.28
CA VAL A 68 17.36 19.95 4.35
C VAL A 68 16.90 20.37 2.94
N GLU A 69 17.84 20.79 2.09
CA GLU A 69 17.53 21.32 0.77
C GLU A 69 16.84 20.29 -0.13
N THR A 70 17.26 19.03 -0.06
CA THR A 70 16.72 17.97 -0.93
C THR A 70 15.43 17.38 -0.37
N LEU A 71 15.49 16.81 0.83
CA LEU A 71 14.33 16.19 1.47
C LEU A 71 13.22 17.21 1.73
N GLY A 72 13.55 18.34 2.35
CA GLY A 72 12.54 19.31 2.77
C GLY A 72 11.85 19.98 1.59
N LYS A 73 12.59 20.26 0.52
CA LYS A 73 11.99 20.74 -0.73
C LYS A 73 11.01 19.73 -1.28
N TYR A 74 11.38 18.45 -1.34
CA TYR A 74 10.47 17.40 -1.82
C TYR A 74 9.19 17.32 -0.98
N LEU A 75 9.31 17.30 0.35
CA LEU A 75 8.14 17.22 1.22
C LEU A 75 7.21 18.43 1.09
N LEU A 76 7.75 19.63 0.89
CA LEU A 76 6.95 20.84 0.63
C LEU A 76 6.31 20.80 -0.77
N ASP A 77 7.08 20.42 -1.79
CA ASP A 77 6.63 20.33 -3.19
C ASP A 77 5.50 19.32 -3.39
N GLU A 78 5.48 18.25 -2.58
CA GLU A 78 4.42 17.24 -2.53
C GLU A 78 3.30 17.57 -1.53
N ASN A 79 3.35 18.74 -0.89
CA ASN A 79 2.43 19.20 0.15
C ASN A 79 2.32 18.23 1.35
N LEU A 80 3.36 17.45 1.64
CA LEU A 80 3.40 16.49 2.75
C LEU A 80 3.59 17.17 4.11
N ILE A 81 4.16 18.37 4.09
CA ILE A 81 4.27 19.26 5.26
C ILE A 81 3.85 20.67 4.88
N PRO A 82 3.25 21.44 5.81
CA PRO A 82 3.00 22.86 5.61
C PRO A 82 4.30 23.66 5.67
N GLU A 83 4.26 24.87 5.10
CA GLU A 83 5.28 25.88 5.35
C GLU A 83 5.33 26.28 6.83
N GLY A 84 6.53 26.54 7.33
CA GLY A 84 6.70 26.97 8.71
C GLY A 84 6.54 28.47 8.88
N VAL A 85 6.02 28.89 10.03
CA VAL A 85 5.65 30.30 10.29
C VAL A 85 6.36 30.92 11.49
N SER A 86 7.05 30.13 12.32
CA SER A 86 7.76 30.64 13.50
C SER A 86 9.23 30.98 13.23
N ILE A 87 10.00 31.16 14.30
CA ILE A 87 11.42 31.53 14.25
C ILE A 87 12.26 30.34 14.67
N LEU A 88 13.24 29.99 13.85
CA LEU A 88 14.22 28.97 14.19
C LEU A 88 15.09 29.40 15.39
N PRO A 89 15.31 28.54 16.40
CA PRO A 89 16.12 28.89 17.58
C PRO A 89 17.64 28.82 17.32
N PHE A 90 18.06 28.51 16.10
CA PHE A 90 19.45 28.21 15.77
C PHE A 90 20.26 29.48 15.47
N LYS A 91 21.41 29.64 16.13
CA LYS A 91 22.27 30.83 15.98
C LYS A 91 23.27 30.72 14.84
N ASP A 92 23.59 29.49 14.43
CA ASP A 92 24.66 29.13 13.48
C ASP A 92 24.17 28.96 12.03
N ILE A 93 22.92 29.31 11.76
CA ILE A 93 22.32 29.23 10.42
C ILE A 93 22.35 30.56 9.66
N LYS A 94 22.95 31.62 10.21
CA LYS A 94 22.95 32.98 9.62
C LYS A 94 23.42 33.00 8.16
N ASN A 95 24.43 32.19 7.86
CA ASN A 95 25.07 32.11 6.54
C ASN A 95 24.35 31.14 5.57
N MET A 96 23.28 30.46 6.00
CA MET A 96 22.46 29.67 5.09
C MET A 96 21.61 30.57 4.20
N LYS A 97 21.27 30.10 3.00
CA LYS A 97 20.31 30.79 2.12
C LYS A 97 18.95 30.89 2.81
N ASP A 98 18.25 32.01 2.61
CA ASP A 98 16.94 32.23 3.26
C ASP A 98 15.89 31.22 2.81
N THR A 99 15.93 30.78 1.55
CA THR A 99 15.10 29.66 1.05
C THR A 99 15.36 28.38 1.85
N THR A 100 16.63 28.05 2.09
CA THR A 100 17.02 26.86 2.87
C THR A 100 16.65 27.00 4.35
N LYS A 101 16.71 28.21 4.93
CA LYS A 101 16.21 28.48 6.29
C LYS A 101 14.71 28.25 6.40
N LYS A 102 13.91 28.68 5.41
CA LYS A 102 12.45 28.43 5.38
C LYS A 102 12.14 26.93 5.30
N ILE A 103 12.87 26.19 4.47
CA ILE A 103 12.71 24.72 4.39
C ILE A 103 13.10 24.07 5.73
N LEU A 104 14.18 24.51 6.36
CA LEU A 104 14.59 24.03 7.68
C LEU A 104 13.51 24.32 8.74
N LEU A 105 12.87 25.48 8.69
CA LEU A 105 11.78 25.84 9.59
C LEU A 105 10.60 24.88 9.46
N ALA A 106 10.15 24.60 8.24
CA ALA A 106 9.08 23.62 7.99
C ALA A 106 9.44 22.23 8.53
N LEU A 107 10.66 21.75 8.29
CA LEU A 107 11.13 20.46 8.79
C LEU A 107 11.25 20.42 10.33
N TYR A 108 11.58 21.54 10.95
CA TYR A 108 11.71 21.67 12.41
C TYR A 108 10.34 21.63 13.11
N GLU A 109 9.38 22.44 12.64
CA GLU A 109 8.02 22.50 13.20
C GLU A 109 7.28 21.17 13.04
N ASN A 110 7.51 20.47 11.93
CA ASN A 110 6.96 19.13 11.69
C ASN A 110 7.76 18.00 12.38
N ASN A 111 8.67 18.34 13.30
CA ASN A 111 9.48 17.39 14.08
C ASN A 111 10.36 16.42 13.27
N ILE A 112 10.54 16.64 11.96
CA ILE A 112 11.35 15.78 11.09
C ILE A 112 12.83 15.96 11.41
N ILE A 113 13.30 17.21 11.48
CA ILE A 113 14.67 17.55 11.81
C ILE A 113 14.73 18.33 13.14
N LYS A 114 15.75 18.04 13.96
CA LYS A 114 16.04 18.78 15.21
C LYS A 114 17.47 19.31 15.19
N GLY A 115 17.75 20.33 15.99
CA GLY A 115 19.12 20.83 16.21
C GLY A 115 20.01 19.77 16.87
N LYS A 116 21.33 19.93 16.73
CA LYS A 116 22.32 19.15 17.49
C LYS A 116 22.30 19.52 18.97
N THR A 117 22.00 20.78 19.25
CA THR A 117 21.68 21.31 20.58
C THR A 117 20.42 22.17 20.45
N LYS A 118 19.98 22.76 21.58
CA LYS A 118 18.82 23.68 21.60
C LYS A 118 18.98 24.87 20.63
N ASN A 119 20.21 25.38 20.47
CA ASN A 119 20.49 26.63 19.74
C ASN A 119 21.46 26.43 18.56
N THR A 120 21.79 25.20 18.20
CA THR A 120 22.79 24.89 17.16
C THR A 120 22.25 23.82 16.20
N PHE A 121 22.20 24.17 14.91
CA PHE A 121 21.80 23.25 13.84
C PHE A 121 22.99 22.49 13.25
N ASN A 122 24.13 23.15 13.12
CA ASN A 122 25.37 22.72 12.49
C ASN A 122 25.21 22.31 11.01
N PRO A 123 24.93 23.26 10.09
CA PRO A 123 24.53 22.97 8.71
C PRO A 123 25.59 22.21 7.90
N LYS A 124 26.87 22.50 8.13
CA LYS A 124 27.98 21.86 7.40
C LYS A 124 28.42 20.51 7.97
N SER A 125 27.90 20.12 9.14
CA SER A 125 28.23 18.81 9.71
C SER A 125 27.67 17.66 8.88
N LYS A 126 28.40 16.55 8.91
CA LYS A 126 28.01 15.32 8.20
C LYS A 126 26.89 14.62 8.94
N VAL A 127 25.90 14.15 8.18
CA VAL A 127 24.81 13.33 8.70
C VAL A 127 25.36 11.96 9.02
N THR A 128 25.11 11.45 10.23
CA THR A 128 25.49 10.10 10.61
C THR A 128 24.41 9.09 10.24
N PHE A 129 24.75 7.80 10.15
CA PHE A 129 23.77 6.73 9.96
C PHE A 129 22.62 6.78 10.98
N LYS A 130 22.94 7.00 12.25
CA LYS A 130 21.94 7.15 13.32
C LYS A 130 20.99 8.30 13.05
N GLU A 131 21.52 9.44 12.64
CA GLU A 131 20.72 10.64 12.37
C GLU A 131 19.82 10.46 11.14
N ALA A 132 20.39 9.94 10.05
CA ALA A 132 19.66 9.62 8.83
C ALA A 132 18.48 8.68 9.12
N ARG A 133 18.72 7.61 9.89
CA ARG A 133 17.67 6.66 10.29
C ARG A 133 16.55 7.32 11.06
N ILE A 134 16.87 8.16 12.05
CA ILE A 134 15.86 8.88 12.85
C ILE A 134 15.01 9.78 11.95
N VAL A 135 15.62 10.47 10.97
CA VAL A 135 14.89 11.30 10.01
C VAL A 135 13.96 10.46 9.14
N LEU A 136 14.44 9.34 8.59
CA LEU A 136 13.62 8.41 7.80
C LEU A 136 12.45 7.81 8.61
N GLU A 137 12.69 7.44 9.86
CA GLU A 137 11.64 6.94 10.76
C GLU A 137 10.55 7.98 11.03
N ARG A 138 10.93 9.26 11.17
CA ARG A 138 9.97 10.37 11.35
C ARG A 138 9.15 10.63 10.09
N ILE A 139 9.79 10.60 8.91
CA ILE A 139 9.09 10.69 7.62
C ILE A 139 8.10 9.53 7.50
N LYS A 140 8.50 8.31 7.82
CA LYS A 140 7.60 7.15 7.82
C LYS A 140 6.40 7.35 8.75
N GLY A 141 6.62 7.92 9.94
CA GLY A 141 5.54 8.30 10.86
C GLY A 141 4.56 9.28 10.22
N LEU A 142 5.08 10.36 9.63
CA LEU A 142 4.28 11.36 8.92
C LEU A 142 3.47 10.75 7.77
N LEU A 143 4.09 9.92 6.92
CA LEU A 143 3.41 9.28 5.80
C LEU A 143 2.29 8.33 6.26
N LYS A 144 2.46 7.67 7.41
CA LYS A 144 1.41 6.84 8.04
C LYS A 144 0.25 7.67 8.60
N GLU A 145 0.50 8.85 9.14
CA GLU A 145 -0.56 9.74 9.63
C GLU A 145 -1.41 10.27 8.47
N TRP A 146 -0.76 10.66 7.37
CA TRP A 146 -1.44 11.03 6.12
C TRP A 146 -2.37 9.93 5.62
N ASP A 147 -1.95 8.67 5.73
CA ASP A 147 -2.76 7.53 5.34
C ASP A 147 -4.00 7.32 6.25
N LYS A 148 -3.86 7.60 7.56
CA LYS A 148 -4.93 7.41 8.54
C LYS A 148 -6.00 8.50 8.55
N ASP A 149 -5.63 9.76 8.34
CA ASP A 149 -6.49 10.92 8.63
C ASP A 149 -7.56 11.24 7.56
N ARG A 150 -7.80 10.35 6.57
CA ARG A 150 -8.69 10.62 5.43
C ARG A 150 -8.32 11.86 4.59
N LYS A 151 -7.14 12.45 4.78
CA LYS A 151 -6.56 13.46 3.87
C LYS A 151 -6.29 12.90 2.47
N ASN A 152 -6.33 11.58 2.34
CA ASN A 152 -6.30 10.89 1.07
C ASN A 152 -7.64 10.93 0.32
N ILE A 153 -8.77 11.32 0.93
CA ILE A 153 -10.05 11.41 0.21
C ILE A 153 -10.04 12.67 -0.67
N ILE A 154 -10.19 12.46 -1.96
CA ILE A 154 -10.20 13.53 -2.96
C ILE A 154 -11.65 13.88 -3.26
N PRO A 155 -12.08 15.14 -3.07
CA PRO A 155 -13.39 15.58 -3.49
C PRO A 155 -13.58 15.37 -5.00
N PHE A 156 -14.75 14.89 -5.39
CA PHE A 156 -15.10 14.68 -6.79
C PHE A 156 -16.58 14.96 -7.01
N LYS A 157 -16.95 15.20 -8.27
CA LYS A 157 -18.34 15.34 -8.71
C LYS A 157 -18.61 14.34 -9.82
N VAL A 158 -19.67 13.55 -9.66
CA VAL A 158 -20.18 12.72 -10.77
C VAL A 158 -20.87 13.64 -11.78
N ILE A 159 -20.43 13.60 -13.03
CA ILE A 159 -21.00 14.39 -14.13
C ILE A 159 -22.20 13.65 -14.70
N ASN A 160 -21.99 12.39 -15.11
CA ASN A 160 -23.02 11.49 -15.60
C ASN A 160 -22.53 10.04 -15.58
N VAL A 161 -23.47 9.13 -15.76
CA VAL A 161 -23.23 7.72 -16.05
C VAL A 161 -24.02 7.40 -17.32
N VAL A 162 -23.35 6.85 -18.33
CA VAL A 162 -23.94 6.57 -19.65
C VAL A 162 -23.66 5.13 -20.07
N SER A 163 -24.60 4.54 -20.80
CA SER A 163 -24.45 3.21 -21.38
C SER A 163 -24.32 3.29 -22.89
N SER A 164 -23.49 2.44 -23.50
CA SER A 164 -23.25 2.38 -24.94
C SER A 164 -22.99 0.95 -25.39
N TYR A 165 -23.34 0.63 -26.64
CA TYR A 165 -23.01 -0.65 -27.28
C TYR A 165 -21.64 -0.63 -27.98
N MET A 166 -20.97 0.51 -27.97
CA MET A 166 -19.62 0.70 -28.52
C MET A 166 -18.74 1.38 -27.48
N GLY A 167 -17.53 0.87 -27.28
CA GLY A 167 -16.58 1.43 -26.34
C GLY A 167 -15.41 0.50 -26.05
N GLU A 168 -14.52 0.98 -25.18
CA GLU A 168 -13.41 0.21 -24.62
C GLU A 168 -13.48 0.29 -23.10
N GLU A 169 -13.13 -0.81 -22.44
CA GLU A 169 -12.99 -0.85 -20.99
C GLU A 169 -11.69 -0.18 -20.57
N GLY A 170 -11.72 0.57 -19.47
CA GLY A 170 -10.54 1.24 -18.94
C GLY A 170 -10.84 2.62 -18.37
N ILE A 171 -9.76 3.38 -18.15
CA ILE A 171 -9.82 4.74 -17.60
C ILE A 171 -9.24 5.71 -18.63
N VAL A 172 -10.00 6.76 -18.94
CA VAL A 172 -9.52 7.87 -19.77
C VAL A 172 -9.48 9.13 -18.93
N VAL A 173 -8.31 9.77 -18.88
CA VAL A 173 -8.08 11.01 -18.12
C VAL A 173 -7.94 12.17 -19.10
N LYS A 174 -8.76 13.21 -18.93
CA LYS A 174 -8.70 14.44 -19.74
C LYS A 174 -8.57 15.65 -18.82
N GLU A 175 -7.67 16.54 -19.15
CA GLU A 175 -7.54 17.81 -18.42
C GLU A 175 -8.36 18.91 -19.08
N LYS A 176 -9.04 19.71 -18.27
CA LYS A 176 -9.81 20.87 -18.74
C LYS A 176 -9.67 22.01 -17.74
N ASN A 177 -8.99 23.09 -18.12
CA ASN A 177 -8.74 24.24 -17.26
C ASN A 177 -8.15 23.83 -15.90
N ASP A 178 -8.85 24.13 -14.81
CA ASP A 178 -8.56 23.82 -13.41
C ASP A 178 -9.11 22.45 -12.95
N LYS A 179 -9.69 21.67 -13.87
CA LYS A 179 -10.33 20.37 -13.61
C LYS A 179 -9.59 19.21 -14.29
N VAL A 180 -9.76 18.02 -13.73
CA VAL A 180 -9.46 16.73 -14.34
C VAL A 180 -10.76 15.95 -14.50
N ILE A 181 -11.05 15.52 -15.72
CA ILE A 181 -12.18 14.66 -16.04
C ILE A 181 -11.67 13.24 -16.16
N VAL A 182 -12.26 12.32 -15.41
CA VAL A 182 -11.92 10.90 -15.45
C VAL A 182 -13.15 10.13 -15.91
N ALA A 183 -13.01 9.42 -17.03
CA ALA A 183 -14.03 8.51 -17.56
C ALA A 183 -13.63 7.08 -17.19
N ILE A 184 -14.46 6.40 -16.40
CA ILE A 184 -14.29 5.01 -16.01
C ILE A 184 -15.30 4.16 -16.79
N SER A 185 -14.81 3.35 -17.73
CA SER A 185 -15.64 2.47 -18.56
C SER A 185 -15.47 1.01 -18.14
N LYS A 186 -16.58 0.31 -17.89
CA LYS A 186 -16.61 -1.14 -17.67
C LYS A 186 -17.42 -1.84 -18.75
N LYS A 187 -16.95 -3.03 -19.13
CA LYS A 187 -17.60 -3.89 -20.11
C LYS A 187 -18.46 -4.93 -19.39
N PHE A 188 -19.70 -5.09 -19.84
CA PHE A 188 -20.64 -6.10 -19.37
C PHE A 188 -21.15 -6.94 -20.54
N SER A 189 -21.48 -8.20 -20.27
CA SER A 189 -21.98 -9.16 -21.26
C SER A 189 -23.43 -8.91 -21.68
N THR A 190 -24.19 -8.19 -20.85
CA THR A 190 -25.59 -7.79 -21.11
C THR A 190 -25.85 -6.37 -20.62
N PRO A 191 -26.93 -5.71 -21.10
CA PRO A 191 -27.41 -4.45 -20.55
C PRO A 191 -27.95 -4.60 -19.12
N GLY A 192 -28.23 -3.47 -18.46
CA GLY A 192 -28.90 -3.43 -17.16
C GLY A 192 -27.97 -3.41 -15.93
N TYR A 193 -26.66 -3.45 -16.14
CA TYR A 193 -25.69 -3.15 -15.08
C TYR A 193 -25.63 -1.65 -14.79
N GLY A 194 -25.49 -1.31 -13.51
CA GLY A 194 -25.22 0.05 -13.04
C GLY A 194 -23.79 0.18 -12.52
N ILE A 195 -23.22 1.39 -12.63
CA ILE A 195 -21.97 1.77 -11.97
C ILE A 195 -22.22 3.02 -11.13
N GLU A 196 -21.74 3.02 -9.90
CA GLU A 196 -21.67 4.18 -9.03
C GLU A 196 -20.24 4.41 -8.57
N VAL A 197 -19.78 5.67 -8.59
CA VAL A 197 -18.47 6.05 -8.07
C VAL A 197 -18.63 6.45 -6.61
N GLU A 198 -18.07 5.66 -5.70
CA GLU A 198 -18.26 5.83 -4.25
C GLU A 198 -17.17 6.70 -3.62
N SER A 199 -15.94 6.62 -4.12
CA SER A 199 -14.83 7.40 -3.58
C SER A 199 -13.69 7.58 -4.56
N VAL A 200 -12.94 8.66 -4.36
CA VAL A 200 -11.61 8.85 -4.93
C VAL A 200 -10.63 9.02 -3.78
N LYS A 201 -9.58 8.21 -3.76
CA LYS A 201 -8.58 8.23 -2.70
C LYS A 201 -7.17 8.29 -3.28
N ARG A 202 -6.32 9.17 -2.75
CA ARG A 202 -4.88 9.13 -3.00
C ARG A 202 -4.30 7.91 -2.30
N VAL A 203 -3.66 7.05 -3.08
CA VAL A 203 -2.90 5.89 -2.60
C VAL A 203 -1.49 6.05 -3.16
N GLY A 204 -0.67 6.77 -2.40
CA GLY A 204 0.65 7.21 -2.83
C GLY A 204 0.64 8.18 -4.02
N ASN A 205 1.27 7.80 -5.14
CA ASN A 205 1.28 8.56 -6.39
C ASN A 205 0.11 8.22 -7.33
N LYS A 206 -0.80 7.35 -6.89
CA LYS A 206 -1.99 6.98 -7.65
C LYS A 206 -3.25 7.45 -6.94
N TYR A 207 -4.34 7.37 -7.67
CA TYR A 207 -5.68 7.68 -7.21
C TYR A 207 -6.55 6.44 -7.41
N GLU A 208 -6.95 5.82 -6.31
CA GLU A 208 -7.93 4.74 -6.29
C GLU A 208 -9.32 5.32 -6.49
N ILE A 209 -10.05 4.82 -7.48
CA ILE A 209 -11.46 5.11 -7.70
C ILE A 209 -12.25 3.89 -7.24
N GLY A 210 -12.91 4.02 -6.09
CA GLY A 210 -13.84 3.00 -5.62
C GLY A 210 -15.15 3.09 -6.40
N ILE A 211 -15.53 2.01 -7.09
CA ILE A 211 -16.83 1.92 -7.75
C ILE A 211 -17.64 0.76 -7.20
N SER A 212 -18.96 0.93 -7.17
CA SER A 212 -19.91 -0.17 -6.98
C SER A 212 -20.68 -0.49 -8.25
N ILE A 213 -20.88 -1.78 -8.48
CA ILE A 213 -21.57 -2.34 -9.66
C ILE A 213 -22.89 -2.92 -9.20
N THR A 214 -24.00 -2.46 -9.78
CA THR A 214 -25.32 -3.04 -9.56
C THR A 214 -25.64 -4.00 -10.71
N LYS A 215 -26.02 -5.25 -10.40
CA LYS A 215 -26.40 -6.23 -11.42
C LYS A 215 -27.85 -5.97 -11.87
N PRO A 216 -28.23 -6.33 -13.12
CA PRO A 216 -29.63 -6.33 -13.51
C PRO A 216 -30.43 -7.34 -12.68
N ASP A 217 -31.75 -7.15 -12.61
CA ASP A 217 -32.66 -8.12 -11.98
C ASP A 217 -32.48 -9.51 -12.61
N LYS A 218 -32.45 -10.54 -11.76
CA LYS A 218 -32.22 -11.93 -12.22
C LYS A 218 -33.27 -12.42 -13.21
N ASP A 219 -34.48 -11.90 -13.10
CA ASP A 219 -35.62 -12.26 -13.95
C ASP A 219 -35.77 -11.31 -15.15
N ALA A 220 -34.83 -10.35 -15.34
CA ALA A 220 -34.87 -9.44 -16.47
C ALA A 220 -34.58 -10.17 -17.78
N ILE A 221 -35.48 -10.01 -18.75
CA ILE A 221 -35.24 -10.45 -20.13
C ILE A 221 -34.35 -9.41 -20.81
N LEU A 222 -33.09 -9.76 -21.04
CA LEU A 222 -32.07 -8.86 -21.57
C LEU A 222 -31.57 -9.30 -22.94
N ALA A 223 -31.25 -8.32 -23.79
CA ALA A 223 -30.56 -8.59 -25.04
C ALA A 223 -29.15 -9.16 -24.78
N GLN A 224 -28.75 -10.16 -25.54
CA GLN A 224 -27.40 -10.75 -25.47
C GLN A 224 -26.40 -9.91 -26.27
N VAL A 225 -26.19 -8.67 -25.82
CA VAL A 225 -25.27 -7.72 -26.45
C VAL A 225 -24.34 -7.12 -25.41
N ILE A 226 -23.07 -7.00 -25.78
CA ILE A 226 -22.05 -6.34 -24.96
C ILE A 226 -22.47 -4.89 -24.74
N THR A 227 -22.41 -4.45 -23.49
CA THR A 227 -22.70 -3.07 -23.10
C THR A 227 -21.53 -2.50 -22.32
N TYR A 228 -21.20 -1.25 -22.59
CA TYR A 228 -20.20 -0.48 -21.86
C TYR A 228 -20.94 0.55 -21.01
N VAL A 229 -20.65 0.58 -19.71
CA VAL A 229 -21.16 1.62 -18.82
C VAL A 229 -19.98 2.50 -18.43
N THR A 230 -20.11 3.80 -18.69
CA THR A 230 -19.07 4.80 -18.43
C THR A 230 -19.55 5.80 -17.41
N ALA A 231 -18.87 5.86 -16.27
CA ALA A 231 -19.04 6.92 -15.28
C ALA A 231 -18.02 8.03 -15.55
N ASN A 232 -18.49 9.28 -15.71
CA ASN A 232 -17.63 10.45 -15.85
C ASN A 232 -17.63 11.24 -14.55
N ILE A 233 -16.45 11.47 -13.99
CA ILE A 233 -16.26 12.29 -12.79
C ILE A 233 -15.36 13.48 -13.08
N GLU A 234 -15.57 14.55 -12.32
CA GLU A 234 -14.77 15.77 -12.32
C GLU A 234 -14.08 15.95 -10.96
N ILE A 235 -12.79 16.29 -10.99
CA ILE A 235 -11.95 16.54 -9.81
C ILE A 235 -11.22 17.87 -9.98
N ASP A 236 -11.16 18.69 -8.93
CA ASP A 236 -10.37 19.94 -8.95
C ASP A 236 -8.87 19.62 -8.91
N LYS A 237 -8.07 20.25 -9.77
CA LYS A 237 -6.62 20.05 -9.81
C LYS A 237 -5.91 20.45 -8.52
N LYS A 238 -6.48 21.37 -7.74
CA LYS A 238 -5.94 21.79 -6.43
C LYS A 238 -5.96 20.67 -5.40
N ASP A 239 -6.90 19.73 -5.55
CA ASP A 239 -7.06 18.58 -4.65
C ASP A 239 -6.19 17.41 -5.13
N LEU A 240 -5.59 17.51 -6.31
CA LEU A 240 -4.65 16.55 -6.87
C LEU A 240 -3.20 17.04 -6.70
N GLY A 241 -2.27 16.10 -6.60
CA GLY A 241 -0.83 16.37 -6.62
C GLY A 241 -0.30 16.77 -7.99
N LYS A 242 1.02 16.71 -8.18
CA LYS A 242 1.63 16.98 -9.49
C LYS A 242 1.31 15.87 -10.49
N LYS A 243 1.28 16.23 -11.77
CA LYS A 243 1.11 15.30 -12.89
C LYS A 243 2.26 14.27 -12.96
N PRO A 244 2.04 13.08 -13.55
CA PRO A 244 0.80 12.60 -14.16
C PRO A 244 -0.24 12.10 -13.15
N TYR A 245 -1.53 12.26 -13.46
CA TYR A 245 -2.63 11.78 -12.63
C TYR A 245 -2.93 10.31 -12.92
N ASN A 246 -2.36 9.42 -12.11
CA ASN A 246 -2.48 7.97 -12.32
C ASN A 246 -3.67 7.40 -11.56
N PHE A 247 -4.79 7.16 -12.24
CA PHE A 247 -5.98 6.55 -11.63
C PHE A 247 -5.99 5.03 -11.81
N TYR A 248 -6.57 4.31 -10.86
CA TYR A 248 -6.94 2.89 -10.98
C TYR A 248 -8.29 2.64 -10.32
N VAL A 249 -9.00 1.59 -10.74
CA VAL A 249 -10.32 1.26 -10.21
C VAL A 249 -10.20 0.17 -9.14
N LYS A 250 -10.99 0.30 -8.07
CA LYS A 250 -11.29 -0.77 -7.12
C LYS A 250 -12.79 -1.01 -7.11
N GLU A 251 -13.19 -2.23 -7.43
CA GLU A 251 -14.58 -2.59 -7.69
C GLU A 251 -15.21 -3.29 -6.49
N ARG A 252 -16.51 -3.09 -6.32
CA ARG A 252 -17.39 -3.81 -5.41
C ARG A 252 -18.71 -4.07 -6.11
N VAL A 253 -19.41 -5.15 -5.81
CA VAL A 253 -20.79 -5.36 -6.27
C VAL A 253 -21.76 -4.82 -5.20
N LYS A 254 -22.66 -3.91 -5.58
CA LYS A 254 -23.71 -3.35 -4.70
C LYS A 254 -24.79 -4.43 -4.46
N ASP A 255 -25.34 -4.46 -3.25
CA ASP A 255 -26.37 -5.41 -2.80
C ASP A 255 -25.94 -6.85 -2.49
N MET A 256 -24.66 -7.07 -2.19
CA MET A 256 -24.26 -8.27 -1.43
C MET A 256 -23.81 -7.89 -0.03
N VAL A 257 -24.68 -8.18 0.94
CA VAL A 257 -24.22 -8.41 2.32
C VAL A 257 -23.25 -9.59 2.22
N PRO A 258 -21.94 -9.41 2.50
CA PRO A 258 -21.00 -10.52 2.43
C PRO A 258 -21.52 -11.65 3.31
N LYS A 259 -21.90 -12.76 2.68
CA LYS A 259 -22.42 -13.92 3.40
C LYS A 259 -21.21 -14.57 4.06
N ASN A 260 -21.18 -14.56 5.40
CA ASN A 260 -20.22 -15.36 6.14
C ASN A 260 -20.58 -16.83 5.92
N ILE A 261 -19.68 -17.59 5.32
CA ILE A 261 -19.90 -18.99 5.01
C ILE A 261 -19.41 -19.81 6.20
N PRO A 262 -20.31 -20.55 6.87
CA PRO A 262 -19.88 -21.47 7.92
C PRO A 262 -19.01 -22.57 7.31
N PHE A 263 -18.00 -22.99 8.07
CA PHE A 263 -17.09 -24.05 7.66
C PHE A 263 -16.72 -24.89 8.87
N LYS A 264 -16.40 -26.16 8.62
CA LYS A 264 -15.83 -27.06 9.61
C LYS A 264 -14.38 -27.31 9.26
N GLN A 265 -13.46 -26.95 10.15
CA GLN A 265 -12.07 -27.34 10.01
C GLN A 265 -11.94 -28.85 10.28
N LEU A 266 -11.34 -29.57 9.33
CA LEU A 266 -11.13 -31.01 9.42
C LEU A 266 -9.75 -31.33 9.98
N ASP A 267 -8.71 -30.75 9.38
CA ASP A 267 -7.33 -31.07 9.74
C ASP A 267 -6.36 -29.94 9.40
N ILE A 268 -5.20 -29.93 10.05
CA ILE A 268 -4.04 -29.10 9.68
C ILE A 268 -2.84 -30.01 9.53
N LYS A 269 -2.32 -30.09 8.30
CA LYS A 269 -1.20 -30.97 7.94
C LYS A 269 0.03 -30.15 7.64
N GLU A 270 1.19 -30.74 7.89
CA GLU A 270 2.49 -30.19 7.52
C GLU A 270 3.20 -31.16 6.57
N SER A 271 3.85 -30.62 5.54
CA SER A 271 4.59 -31.39 4.54
C SER A 271 5.86 -30.63 4.12
N TYR A 272 6.85 -31.36 3.60
CA TYR A 272 8.09 -30.81 3.03
C TYR A 272 8.17 -30.98 1.51
N SER A 273 7.12 -31.56 0.90
CA SER A 273 7.10 -31.94 -0.51
C SER A 273 5.71 -31.76 -1.13
N ASP A 274 5.07 -30.61 -0.89
CA ASP A 274 3.74 -30.29 -1.41
C ASP A 274 3.81 -29.11 -2.41
N GLN A 275 2.66 -28.67 -2.91
CA GLN A 275 2.52 -27.47 -3.74
C GLN A 275 1.55 -26.47 -3.12
N GLU A 276 1.93 -25.18 -3.09
CA GLU A 276 1.03 -24.11 -2.68
C GLU A 276 -0.17 -24.00 -3.63
N GLY A 277 -1.37 -23.85 -3.08
CA GLY A 277 -2.59 -23.74 -3.88
C GLY A 277 -3.86 -24.04 -3.11
N ILE A 278 -4.97 -24.10 -3.85
CA ILE A 278 -6.30 -24.47 -3.32
C ILE A 278 -6.79 -25.69 -4.07
N GLY A 279 -7.01 -26.79 -3.34
CA GLY A 279 -7.70 -27.97 -3.84
C GLY A 279 -9.18 -27.89 -3.53
N VAL A 280 -10.04 -28.24 -4.48
CA VAL A 280 -11.49 -28.31 -4.29
C VAL A 280 -11.98 -29.68 -4.75
N LYS A 281 -12.70 -30.38 -3.88
CA LYS A 281 -13.28 -31.69 -4.16
C LYS A 281 -14.73 -31.74 -3.69
N GLU A 282 -15.63 -32.13 -4.58
CA GLU A 282 -17.02 -32.37 -4.23
C GLU A 282 -17.20 -33.76 -3.64
N GLU A 283 -17.86 -33.85 -2.48
CA GLU A 283 -18.23 -35.12 -1.85
C GLU A 283 -19.69 -35.06 -1.41
N GLY A 284 -20.60 -35.56 -2.27
CA GLY A 284 -22.03 -35.57 -1.98
C GLY A 284 -22.60 -34.16 -1.79
N ASP A 285 -23.18 -33.92 -0.62
CA ASP A 285 -23.75 -32.65 -0.13
C ASP A 285 -22.69 -31.67 0.39
N LYS A 286 -21.41 -32.07 0.39
CA LYS A 286 -20.31 -31.28 0.93
C LYS A 286 -19.29 -30.88 -0.13
N LEU A 287 -18.55 -29.84 0.19
CA LEU A 287 -17.37 -29.41 -0.55
C LEU A 287 -16.16 -29.44 0.38
N LEU A 288 -15.17 -30.25 0.02
CA LEU A 288 -13.88 -30.28 0.68
C LEU A 288 -12.95 -29.28 0.00
N VAL A 289 -12.37 -28.39 0.79
CA VAL A 289 -11.41 -27.38 0.32
C VAL A 289 -10.12 -27.52 1.10
N SER A 290 -9.01 -27.69 0.40
CA SER A 290 -7.67 -27.79 0.96
C SER A 290 -6.91 -26.52 0.61
N ILE A 291 -6.51 -25.73 1.61
CA ILE A 291 -5.72 -24.51 1.41
C ILE A 291 -4.30 -24.78 1.84
N THR A 292 -3.40 -24.92 0.86
CA THR A 292 -1.97 -25.17 1.08
C THR A 292 -1.19 -23.87 0.93
N LYS A 293 -0.33 -23.54 1.90
CA LYS A 293 0.56 -22.38 1.86
C LYS A 293 2.01 -22.79 2.08
N GLU A 294 2.92 -22.24 1.26
CA GLU A 294 4.36 -22.41 1.42
C GLU A 294 4.91 -21.42 2.44
N PHE A 295 5.80 -21.92 3.30
CA PHE A 295 6.54 -21.14 4.28
C PHE A 295 8.05 -21.35 4.11
N PRO A 296 8.86 -20.30 4.28
CA PRO A 296 10.31 -20.36 4.07
C PRO A 296 11.04 -21.20 5.14
N THR A 297 10.42 -21.37 6.30
CA THR A 297 10.93 -22.18 7.42
C THR A 297 9.76 -22.82 8.16
N PRO A 298 9.99 -23.90 8.93
CA PRO A 298 8.99 -24.39 9.87
C PRO A 298 8.62 -23.36 10.95
N GLY A 299 7.50 -23.57 11.62
CA GLY A 299 7.12 -22.79 12.82
C GLY A 299 6.15 -21.62 12.58
N TYR A 300 5.73 -21.37 11.35
CA TYR A 300 4.58 -20.50 11.09
C TYR A 300 3.30 -21.13 11.63
N SER A 301 2.37 -20.33 12.12
CA SER A 301 1.00 -20.77 12.42
C SER A 301 0.05 -20.26 11.35
N MET A 302 -0.95 -21.06 11.02
CA MET A 302 -1.93 -20.77 9.97
C MET A 302 -3.33 -21.10 10.51
N ALA A 303 -4.29 -20.20 10.29
CA ALA A 303 -5.69 -20.39 10.68
C ALA A 303 -6.62 -19.66 9.70
N ILE A 304 -7.85 -20.13 9.56
CA ILE A 304 -8.88 -19.42 8.78
C ILE A 304 -9.67 -18.52 9.72
N GLU A 305 -9.67 -17.21 9.46
CA GLU A 305 -10.48 -16.25 10.22
C GLU A 305 -11.97 -16.42 9.87
N ARG A 306 -12.27 -16.41 8.56
CA ARG A 306 -13.61 -16.52 8.00
C ARG A 306 -13.55 -16.75 6.50
N ILE A 307 -14.70 -17.17 5.95
CA ILE A 307 -14.91 -17.30 4.51
C ILE A 307 -16.06 -16.38 4.12
N ILE A 308 -15.84 -15.56 3.11
CA ILE A 308 -16.83 -14.58 2.65
C ILE A 308 -17.18 -14.90 1.20
N TYR A 309 -18.46 -15.04 0.90
CA TYR A 309 -18.93 -15.10 -0.48
C TYR A 309 -19.38 -13.70 -0.94
N ASP A 310 -18.82 -13.22 -2.05
CA ASP A 310 -19.09 -11.89 -2.61
C ASP A 310 -20.02 -11.91 -3.84
N GLY A 311 -20.49 -13.10 -4.24
CA GLY A 311 -21.40 -13.28 -5.38
C GLY A 311 -20.77 -13.82 -6.64
N ASP A 312 -19.45 -13.91 -6.67
CA ASP A 312 -18.71 -14.59 -7.73
C ASP A 312 -17.72 -15.58 -7.11
N GLU A 313 -17.05 -15.18 -6.02
CA GLU A 313 -15.95 -15.93 -5.43
C GLU A 313 -16.07 -16.06 -3.90
N TYR A 314 -15.42 -17.10 -3.39
CA TYR A 314 -15.27 -17.38 -1.97
C TYR A 314 -13.90 -16.90 -1.50
N MET A 315 -13.89 -15.79 -0.77
CA MET A 315 -12.69 -15.22 -0.17
C MET A 315 -12.40 -15.87 1.17
N VAL A 316 -11.33 -16.65 1.24
CA VAL A 316 -10.79 -17.25 2.46
C VAL A 316 -9.83 -16.28 3.12
N ARG A 317 -10.18 -15.79 4.31
CA ARG A 317 -9.27 -14.95 5.09
C ARG A 317 -8.35 -15.82 5.93
N LEU A 318 -7.08 -15.83 5.55
CA LEU A 318 -6.06 -16.69 6.15
C LEU A 318 -5.18 -15.88 7.09
N LEU A 319 -5.24 -16.19 8.37
CA LEU A 319 -4.35 -15.65 9.39
C LEU A 319 -3.04 -16.41 9.38
N ILE A 320 -1.94 -15.68 9.23
CA ILE A 320 -0.59 -16.22 9.29
C ILE A 320 0.18 -15.52 10.40
N LEU A 321 0.71 -16.31 11.32
CA LEU A 321 1.61 -15.84 12.38
C LEU A 321 3.01 -16.41 12.14
N PRO A 322 4.04 -15.56 12.04
CA PRO A 322 5.41 -16.05 11.94
C PRO A 322 5.85 -16.75 13.24
N PRO A 323 6.87 -17.63 13.15
CA PRO A 323 7.53 -18.16 14.34
C PRO A 323 8.11 -17.03 15.20
N LYS A 324 8.41 -17.33 16.47
CA LYS A 324 9.09 -16.37 17.35
C LYS A 324 10.45 -15.96 16.76
N GLU A 325 10.81 -14.69 16.90
CA GLU A 325 12.05 -14.13 16.31
C GLU A 325 13.33 -14.83 16.79
N ASP A 326 13.31 -15.44 17.98
CA ASP A 326 14.42 -16.18 18.58
C ASP A 326 14.34 -17.70 18.34
N ALA A 327 13.37 -18.17 17.56
CA ALA A 327 13.23 -19.59 17.25
C ALA A 327 14.38 -20.07 16.34
N ILE A 328 15.09 -21.11 16.77
CA ILE A 328 16.07 -21.81 15.94
C ILE A 328 15.30 -22.78 15.05
N LEU A 329 15.26 -22.50 13.75
CA LEU A 329 14.45 -23.24 12.77
C LEU A 329 15.33 -23.84 11.69
N LEU A 330 14.91 -24.99 11.18
CA LEU A 330 15.53 -25.60 10.00
C LEU A 330 15.29 -24.69 8.78
N GLN A 331 16.32 -24.48 7.98
CA GLN A 331 16.23 -23.71 6.73
C GLN A 331 15.72 -24.61 5.59
N VAL A 332 14.46 -25.02 5.71
CA VAL A 332 13.77 -25.86 4.73
C VAL A 332 12.37 -25.33 4.51
N LEU A 333 11.89 -25.39 3.26
CA LEU A 333 10.51 -25.04 2.93
C LEU A 333 9.55 -25.99 3.65
N GLN A 334 8.53 -25.41 4.27
CA GLN A 334 7.44 -26.17 4.88
C GLN A 334 6.13 -25.74 4.23
N TYR A 335 5.31 -26.71 3.86
CA TYR A 335 3.95 -26.50 3.42
C TYR A 335 3.01 -26.79 4.58
N LYS A 336 2.02 -25.92 4.79
CA LYS A 336 0.90 -26.23 5.67
C LYS A 336 -0.37 -26.26 4.88
N THR A 337 -1.22 -27.24 5.17
CA THR A 337 -2.51 -27.41 4.52
C THR A 337 -3.59 -27.41 5.58
N ILE A 338 -4.58 -26.51 5.45
CA ILE A 338 -5.81 -26.58 6.23
C ILE A 338 -6.87 -27.21 5.34
N ASP A 339 -7.42 -28.33 5.79
CA ASP A 339 -8.57 -28.98 5.17
C ASP A 339 -9.85 -28.48 5.86
N ILE A 340 -10.79 -27.99 5.07
CA ILE A 340 -12.11 -27.58 5.53
C ILE A 340 -13.23 -28.28 4.76
N GLU A 341 -14.37 -28.36 5.42
CA GLU A 341 -15.63 -28.85 4.87
C GLU A 341 -16.65 -27.70 4.86
N LEU A 342 -17.32 -27.53 3.73
CA LEU A 342 -18.41 -26.59 3.51
C LEU A 342 -19.68 -27.35 3.12
N ASP A 343 -20.82 -26.93 3.66
CA ASP A 343 -22.12 -27.49 3.30
C ASP A 343 -22.65 -26.83 2.02
N LYS A 344 -23.08 -27.63 1.03
CA LYS A 344 -23.68 -27.11 -0.22
C LYS A 344 -24.99 -26.39 0.00
N GLU A 345 -25.69 -26.61 1.12
CA GLU A 345 -26.83 -25.77 1.51
C GLU A 345 -26.41 -24.32 1.76
N ASP A 346 -25.19 -24.10 2.25
CA ASP A 346 -24.65 -22.77 2.55
C ASP A 346 -23.98 -22.09 1.35
N ILE A 347 -23.39 -22.86 0.44
CA ILE A 347 -22.64 -22.34 -0.72
C ILE A 347 -23.39 -22.49 -2.06
N GLY A 348 -24.51 -23.22 -2.09
CA GLY A 348 -25.28 -23.45 -3.30
C GLY A 348 -24.56 -24.34 -4.32
N LYS A 349 -24.93 -24.20 -5.60
CA LYS A 349 -24.38 -25.00 -6.71
C LYS A 349 -23.17 -24.28 -7.33
N GLY A 350 -22.16 -25.06 -7.74
CA GLY A 350 -20.96 -24.56 -8.40
C GLY A 350 -21.23 -23.86 -9.75
N PRO A 351 -20.18 -23.28 -10.37
CA PRO A 351 -18.76 -23.49 -10.07
C PRO A 351 -18.28 -22.77 -8.81
N TYR A 352 -17.42 -23.44 -8.02
CA TYR A 352 -16.84 -22.85 -6.80
C TYR A 352 -15.47 -22.25 -7.11
N LYS A 353 -15.35 -20.94 -6.97
CA LYS A 353 -14.07 -20.21 -7.13
C LYS A 353 -13.60 -19.71 -5.77
N PHE A 354 -12.42 -20.13 -5.33
CA PHE A 354 -11.85 -19.69 -4.06
C PHE A 354 -10.63 -18.81 -4.29
N ASN A 355 -10.49 -17.78 -3.46
CA ASN A 355 -9.31 -16.92 -3.40
C ASN A 355 -8.89 -16.71 -1.94
N VAL A 356 -7.59 -16.56 -1.71
CA VAL A 356 -7.03 -16.38 -0.36
C VAL A 356 -6.62 -14.93 -0.15
N GLU A 357 -7.14 -14.31 0.91
CA GLU A 357 -6.71 -13.01 1.43
C GLU A 357 -5.84 -13.27 2.68
N ILE A 358 -4.55 -12.94 2.61
CA ILE A 358 -3.65 -13.08 3.77
C ILE A 358 -3.89 -11.90 4.71
N VAL A 359 -4.20 -12.23 5.97
CA VAL A 359 -4.35 -11.26 7.04
C VAL A 359 -3.18 -11.44 8.00
N SER A 360 -2.27 -10.45 8.02
CA SER A 360 -1.24 -10.34 9.04
C SER A 360 -1.77 -9.49 10.20
N PRO A 361 -1.76 -9.99 11.44
CA PRO A 361 -2.21 -9.24 12.61
C PRO A 361 -1.29 -8.07 13.00
#